data_AF-A0A349DJC6-F1
#
_entry.id   AF-A0A349DJC6-F1
#
_cell.length_a   1.000
_cell.length_b   1.000
_cell.length_c   1.000
_cell.angle_alpha   90.00
_cell.angle_beta   90.00
_cell.angle_gamma   90.00
#
_symmetry.space_group_name_H-M   'P 1'
#
loop_
_entity.id
_entity.type
_entity.pdbx_description
1 polymer ?
#
loop_
_entity_poly.entity_id
_entity_poly.type
_entity_poly.pdbx_seq_one_letter_code
_entity_poly.pdbx_strand_id
1 'polypeptide(L)'
;MRDTTGKIYPEHLQEYYQLIDTTHQFYSIQSTTNSYEFSQTHFAKATYRPTKNIIHCYTLTNVATHSSLHLAILPMGCKANIQLQSIKPNIGSQTFACINGQIHIDKPLWKAGVLKATFDFQFYNHLAPKTPLYWKGKIFTRIVSID
;
A
#
# COMPACT_ATOMS: atom_id res chain seq x y z
N MET A 1 -3.63 26.38 15.05
CA MET A 1 -4.14 25.98 13.72
C MET A 1 -5.46 26.68 13.35
N ARG A 2 -6.48 26.74 14.21
CA ARG A 2 -7.73 27.50 13.96
C ARG A 2 -7.91 28.64 14.95
N ASP A 3 -8.57 29.71 14.55
CA ASP A 3 -9.03 30.78 15.42
C ASP A 3 -10.30 30.40 16.18
N THR A 4 -10.78 31.32 17.02
CA THR A 4 -11.99 31.15 17.83
C THR A 4 -13.28 31.04 17.01
N THR A 5 -13.23 31.41 15.72
CA THR A 5 -14.34 31.25 14.76
C THR A 5 -14.27 29.94 13.98
N GLY A 6 -13.22 29.13 14.21
CA GLY A 6 -12.97 27.88 13.50
C GLY A 6 -12.25 28.06 12.16
N LYS A 7 -11.86 29.28 11.80
CA LYS A 7 -11.12 29.56 10.56
C LYS A 7 -9.65 29.20 10.74
N ILE A 8 -9.06 28.57 9.73
CA ILE A 8 -7.63 28.27 9.73
C ILE A 8 -6.85 29.57 9.53
N TYR A 9 -5.83 29.78 10.37
CA TYR A 9 -4.95 30.93 10.23
C TYR A 9 -4.20 30.87 8.88
N PRO A 10 -4.04 32.00 8.16
CA PRO A 10 -3.41 32.03 6.84
C PRO A 10 -2.01 31.39 6.81
N GLU A 11 -1.21 31.57 7.85
CA GLU A 11 0.12 31.00 8.01
C GLU A 11 0.12 29.47 8.12
N HIS A 12 -0.97 28.87 8.57
CA HIS A 12 -1.14 27.42 8.73
C HIS A 12 -1.96 26.79 7.60
N LEU A 13 -2.35 27.57 6.59
CA LEU A 13 -3.25 27.12 5.53
C LEU A 13 -2.61 26.02 4.67
N GLN A 14 -1.31 26.16 4.37
CA GLN A 14 -0.58 25.19 3.57
C GLN A 14 -0.40 23.86 4.30
N GLU A 15 -0.04 23.88 5.58
CA GLU A 15 0.07 22.71 6.45
C GLU A 15 -1.29 22.02 6.60
N TYR A 16 -2.34 22.81 6.75
CA TYR A 16 -3.72 22.32 6.83
C TYR A 16 -4.17 21.63 5.54
N TYR A 17 -3.85 22.17 4.37
CA TYR A 17 -4.19 21.52 3.09
C TYR A 17 -3.31 20.31 2.77
N GLN A 18 -2.13 20.18 3.37
CA GLN A 18 -1.39 18.91 3.34
C GLN A 18 -2.05 17.83 4.20
N LEU A 19 -2.78 18.22 5.25
CA LEU A 19 -3.55 17.30 6.08
C LEU A 19 -4.90 16.93 5.46
N ILE A 20 -5.52 17.83 4.69
CA ILE A 20 -6.75 17.54 3.95
C ILE A 20 -6.41 16.78 2.68
N ASP A 21 -6.85 15.53 2.60
CA ASP A 21 -6.84 14.79 1.34
C ASP A 21 -7.87 15.39 0.36
N THR A 22 -7.38 16.23 -0.55
CA THR A 22 -8.19 16.83 -1.64
C THR A 22 -8.17 16.00 -2.92
N THR A 23 -7.48 14.85 -2.89
CA THR A 23 -7.42 14.00 -4.06
C THR A 23 -8.78 13.31 -4.24
N HIS A 24 -9.46 13.61 -5.34
CA HIS A 24 -10.68 12.90 -5.75
C HIS A 24 -10.34 11.49 -6.26
N GLN A 25 -9.38 10.82 -5.63
CA GLN A 25 -8.98 9.48 -5.94
C GLN A 25 -10.02 8.55 -5.31
N PHE A 26 -10.60 7.67 -6.12
CA PHE A 26 -11.41 6.59 -5.58
C PHE A 26 -10.52 5.66 -4.77
N TYR A 27 -11.03 5.20 -3.62
CA TYR A 27 -10.34 4.20 -2.81
C TYR A 27 -10.08 2.96 -3.65
N SER A 28 -8.80 2.63 -3.79
CA SER A 28 -8.34 1.50 -4.60
C SER A 28 -7.86 0.32 -3.75
N ILE A 29 -7.83 0.47 -2.43
CA ILE A 29 -7.61 -0.63 -1.50
C ILE A 29 -8.42 -0.47 -0.20
N GLN A 30 -8.91 -1.58 0.31
CA GLN A 30 -9.42 -1.72 1.68
C GLN A 30 -8.68 -2.90 2.32
N SER A 31 -8.00 -2.67 3.45
CA SER A 31 -7.17 -3.72 4.05
C SER A 31 -7.05 -3.61 5.57
N THR A 32 -6.64 -4.72 6.17
CA THR A 32 -6.25 -4.83 7.57
C THR A 32 -4.86 -5.46 7.63
N THR A 33 -4.00 -4.91 8.47
CA THR A 33 -2.61 -5.33 8.63
C THR A 33 -2.18 -5.11 10.07
N ASN A 34 -1.16 -5.81 10.51
CA ASN A 34 -0.43 -5.52 11.75
C ASN A 34 1.04 -5.15 11.47
N SER A 35 1.31 -4.63 10.28
CA SER A 35 2.62 -4.09 9.92
C SER A 35 3.02 -2.91 10.80
N TYR A 36 4.32 -2.77 11.03
CA TYR A 36 4.90 -1.64 11.76
C TYR A 36 4.53 -0.31 11.10
N GLU A 37 4.33 0.74 11.90
CA GLU A 37 4.22 2.12 11.43
C GLU A 37 3.21 2.29 10.27
N PHE A 38 2.07 1.61 10.38
CA PHE A 38 0.98 1.67 9.42
C PHE A 38 -0.27 2.27 10.07
N SER A 39 -0.68 3.44 9.58
CA SER A 39 -1.85 4.17 10.10
C SER A 39 -3.00 4.21 9.08
N GLN A 40 -3.12 3.15 8.26
CA GLN A 40 -4.08 3.02 7.16
C GLN A 40 -3.70 3.77 5.87
N THR A 41 -4.03 3.14 4.75
CA THR A 41 -4.02 3.72 3.40
C THR A 41 -5.19 3.17 2.60
N HIS A 42 -5.80 4.02 1.78
CA HIS A 42 -6.91 3.66 0.90
C HIS A 42 -6.50 3.62 -0.57
N PHE A 43 -5.21 3.83 -0.84
CA PHE A 43 -4.70 3.93 -2.20
C PHE A 43 -3.61 2.88 -2.47
N ALA A 44 -3.82 2.13 -3.55
CA ALA A 44 -2.84 1.29 -4.21
C ALA A 44 -2.69 1.72 -5.67
N LYS A 45 -1.48 1.60 -6.20
CA LYS A 45 -1.17 1.80 -7.63
C LYS A 45 -0.74 0.47 -8.24
N ALA A 46 -1.13 0.21 -9.47
CA ALA A 46 -0.66 -0.93 -10.25
C ALA A 46 -0.02 -0.48 -11.56
N THR A 47 1.20 -0.94 -11.82
CA THR A 47 1.94 -0.66 -13.04
C THR A 47 2.35 -1.95 -13.74
N TYR A 48 2.18 -1.99 -15.06
CA TYR A 48 2.65 -3.07 -15.91
C TYR A 48 4.00 -2.70 -16.51
N ARG A 49 4.97 -3.61 -16.40
CA ARG A 49 6.28 -3.51 -17.05
C ARG A 49 6.35 -4.53 -18.19
N PRO A 50 6.16 -4.11 -19.46
CA PRO A 50 6.13 -5.03 -20.60
C PRO A 50 7.40 -5.86 -20.77
N THR A 51 8.57 -5.24 -20.56
CA THR A 51 9.89 -5.86 -20.73
C THR A 51 10.12 -7.10 -19.85
N LYS A 52 9.49 -7.14 -18.67
CA LYS A 52 9.60 -8.24 -17.71
C LYS A 52 8.34 -9.10 -17.64
N ASN A 53 7.26 -8.66 -18.28
CA ASN A 53 5.93 -9.23 -18.14
C ASN A 53 5.49 -9.34 -16.65
N ILE A 54 5.68 -8.26 -15.89
CA ILE A 54 5.35 -8.19 -14.46
C ILE A 54 4.41 -7.03 -14.20
N ILE A 55 3.40 -7.28 -13.37
CA ILE A 55 2.57 -6.22 -12.79
C ILE A 55 3.01 -5.98 -11.36
N HIS A 56 3.43 -4.75 -11.08
CA HIS A 56 3.75 -4.30 -9.73
C HIS A 56 2.55 -3.57 -9.16
N CYS A 57 2.06 -4.02 -8.01
CA CYS A 57 1.05 -3.29 -7.25
C CYS A 57 1.62 -2.94 -5.88
N TYR A 58 1.44 -1.69 -5.45
CA TYR A 58 1.88 -1.28 -4.12
C TYR A 58 0.92 -0.30 -3.48
N THR A 59 0.81 -0.36 -2.16
CA THR A 59 0.03 0.62 -1.39
C THR A 59 0.83 1.91 -1.22
N LEU A 60 0.15 3.04 -1.36
CA LEU A 60 0.76 4.34 -1.12
C LEU A 60 0.95 4.57 0.37
N THR A 61 2.07 5.20 0.70
CA THR A 61 2.33 5.77 2.01
C THR A 61 1.73 7.17 2.10
N ASN A 62 1.47 7.62 3.32
CA ASN A 62 1.06 8.98 3.65
C ASN A 62 1.91 9.49 4.82
N VAL A 63 1.64 10.70 5.31
CA VAL A 63 2.39 11.30 6.42
C VAL A 63 2.39 10.47 7.71
N ALA A 64 1.46 9.52 7.86
CA ALA A 64 1.31 8.68 9.04
C ALA A 64 1.59 7.19 8.78
N THR A 65 1.99 6.82 7.55
CA THR A 65 2.19 5.42 7.14
C THR A 65 3.54 5.27 6.47
N HIS A 66 4.42 4.53 7.14
CA HIS A 66 5.79 4.26 6.70
C HIS A 66 5.99 2.83 6.19
N SER A 67 4.95 1.99 6.26
CA SER A 67 4.92 0.66 5.67
C SER A 67 4.04 0.60 4.43
N SER A 68 4.52 -0.10 3.40
CA SER A 68 3.79 -0.37 2.17
C SER A 68 3.78 -1.86 1.84
N LEU A 69 2.66 -2.36 1.32
CA LEU A 69 2.56 -3.67 0.69
C LEU A 69 3.04 -3.55 -0.74
N HIS A 70 3.88 -4.48 -1.18
CA HIS A 70 4.35 -4.59 -2.55
C HIS A 70 4.06 -5.99 -3.08
N LEU A 71 3.36 -6.04 -4.21
CA LEU A 71 3.01 -7.23 -4.96
C LEU A 71 3.73 -7.20 -6.31
N ALA A 72 4.34 -8.31 -6.69
CA ALA A 72 4.83 -8.57 -8.03
C ALA A 72 4.07 -9.78 -8.59
N ILE A 73 3.12 -9.50 -9.48
CA ILE A 73 2.29 -10.50 -10.15
C ILE A 73 3.02 -10.93 -11.43
N LEU A 74 3.46 -12.18 -11.43
CA LEU A 74 4.20 -12.88 -12.48
C LEU A 74 3.26 -13.84 -13.23
N PRO A 75 3.64 -14.32 -14.43
CA PRO A 75 2.82 -15.26 -15.18
C PRO A 75 2.45 -16.54 -14.41
N MET A 76 3.33 -17.01 -13.51
CA MET A 76 3.13 -18.26 -12.76
C MET A 76 2.87 -18.04 -11.26
N GLY A 77 2.66 -16.80 -10.79
CA GLY A 77 2.42 -16.59 -9.37
C GLY A 77 2.54 -15.14 -8.92
N CYS A 78 2.54 -14.94 -7.60
CA CYS A 78 2.64 -13.62 -7.00
C CYS A 78 3.69 -13.64 -5.90
N LYS A 79 4.58 -12.64 -5.89
CA LYS A 79 5.48 -12.37 -4.76
C LYS A 79 4.95 -11.19 -3.98
N ALA A 80 4.89 -11.30 -2.66
CA ALA A 80 4.48 -10.21 -1.78
C ALA A 80 5.60 -9.87 -0.80
N ASN A 81 5.77 -8.59 -0.49
CA ASN A 81 6.66 -8.10 0.57
C ASN A 81 6.06 -6.86 1.24
N ILE A 82 6.40 -6.65 2.51
CA ILE A 82 6.18 -5.39 3.20
C ILE A 82 7.49 -4.62 3.17
N GLN A 83 7.44 -3.36 2.74
CA GLN A 83 8.56 -2.42 2.84
C GLN A 83 8.27 -1.42 3.94
N LEU A 84 9.16 -1.34 4.93
CA LEU A 84 9.08 -0.37 6.02
C LEU A 84 10.21 0.64 5.86
N GLN A 85 9.86 1.93 5.85
CA GLN A 85 10.79 3.04 5.95
C GLN A 85 10.72 3.66 7.35
N SER A 86 11.30 2.99 8.34
CA SER A 86 11.14 3.35 9.75
C SER A 86 11.61 4.77 10.07
N ILE A 87 10.81 5.50 10.85
CA ILE A 87 11.23 6.79 11.43
C ILE A 87 12.17 6.63 12.63
N LYS A 88 12.24 5.41 13.21
CA LYS A 88 13.16 5.10 14.30
C LYS A 88 14.60 4.95 13.77
N PRO A 89 15.58 5.72 14.29
CA PRO A 89 16.95 5.75 13.76
C PRO A 89 17.66 4.39 13.76
N ASN A 90 17.34 3.51 14.69
CA ASN A 90 18.00 2.22 14.88
C ASN A 90 17.39 1.06 14.06
N ILE A 91 16.24 1.27 13.43
CA ILE A 91 15.58 0.23 12.61
C ILE A 91 15.87 0.46 11.12
N GLY A 92 15.75 1.70 10.65
CA GLY A 92 15.96 2.04 9.23
C GLY A 92 15.02 1.30 8.27
N SER A 93 15.47 1.10 7.03
CA SER A 93 14.69 0.43 6.00
C SER A 93 14.67 -1.09 6.20
N GLN A 94 13.48 -1.68 6.18
CA GLN A 94 13.28 -3.12 6.38
C GLN A 94 12.38 -3.70 5.29
N THR A 95 12.64 -4.96 4.93
CA THR A 95 11.79 -5.71 4.00
C THR A 95 11.40 -7.03 4.64
N PHE A 96 10.09 -7.31 4.69
CA PHE A 96 9.55 -8.55 5.23
C PHE A 96 9.01 -9.40 4.08
N ALA A 97 9.59 -10.59 3.89
CA ALA A 97 9.20 -11.50 2.82
C ALA A 97 7.92 -12.27 3.17
N CYS A 98 7.04 -12.45 2.19
CA CYS A 98 5.88 -13.32 2.33
C CYS A 98 6.31 -14.77 2.47
N ILE A 99 5.78 -15.46 3.48
CA ILE A 99 6.05 -16.87 3.75
C ILE A 99 4.85 -17.77 3.46
N ASN A 100 3.64 -17.20 3.46
CA ASN A 100 2.41 -17.93 3.19
C ASN A 100 1.31 -16.95 2.76
N GLY A 101 0.30 -17.44 2.05
CA GLY A 101 -0.88 -16.66 1.69
C GLY A 101 -1.35 -16.90 0.27
N GLN A 102 -2.33 -16.10 -0.14
CA GLN A 102 -3.01 -16.26 -1.41
C GLN A 102 -3.57 -14.94 -1.93
N ILE A 103 -3.74 -14.88 -3.25
CA ILE A 103 -4.41 -13.79 -3.95
C ILE A 103 -5.34 -14.38 -5.01
N HIS A 104 -6.57 -13.87 -5.04
CA HIS A 104 -7.56 -14.20 -6.05
C HIS A 104 -7.78 -12.98 -6.92
N ILE A 105 -7.56 -13.12 -8.24
CA ILE A 105 -7.66 -12.04 -9.21
C ILE A 105 -8.85 -12.32 -10.14
N ASP A 106 -9.69 -11.31 -10.36
CA ASP A 106 -10.81 -11.36 -11.29
C ASP A 106 -10.31 -11.41 -12.74
N LYS A 107 -10.45 -12.57 -13.39
CA LYS A 107 -9.90 -12.83 -14.73
C LYS A 107 -10.51 -11.93 -15.84
N PRO A 108 -11.84 -11.72 -15.90
CA PRO A 108 -12.43 -10.77 -16.86
C PRO A 108 -11.86 -9.35 -16.73
N LEU A 109 -11.81 -8.81 -15.50
CA LEU A 109 -11.29 -7.46 -15.28
C LEU A 109 -9.79 -7.35 -15.48
N TRP A 110 -9.03 -8.40 -15.16
CA TRP A 110 -7.62 -8.49 -15.46
C TRP A 110 -7.33 -8.31 -16.95
N LYS A 111 -8.09 -8.99 -17.81
CA LYS A 111 -7.99 -8.84 -19.27
C LYS A 111 -8.37 -7.45 -19.75
N ALA A 112 -9.23 -6.74 -19.01
CA ALA A 112 -9.61 -5.36 -19.27
C ALA A 112 -8.62 -4.32 -18.69
N GLY A 113 -7.48 -4.75 -18.14
CA GLY A 113 -6.46 -3.85 -17.57
C GLY A 113 -6.84 -3.31 -16.18
N VAL A 114 -7.64 -4.04 -15.41
CA VAL A 114 -8.03 -3.70 -14.04
C VAL A 114 -7.61 -4.80 -13.09
N LEU A 115 -6.85 -4.43 -12.05
CA LEU A 115 -6.53 -5.30 -10.92
C LEU A 115 -7.67 -5.21 -9.91
N LYS A 116 -8.63 -6.14 -10.01
CA LYS A 116 -9.59 -6.46 -8.95
C LYS A 116 -9.16 -7.75 -8.28
N ALA A 117 -8.82 -7.68 -6.98
CA ALA A 117 -8.31 -8.82 -6.26
C ALA A 117 -8.70 -8.85 -4.79
N THR A 118 -8.75 -10.05 -4.21
CA THR A 118 -8.80 -10.27 -2.75
C THR A 118 -7.57 -11.05 -2.32
N PHE A 119 -6.95 -10.68 -1.20
CA PHE A 119 -5.70 -11.28 -0.77
C PHE A 119 -5.62 -11.46 0.74
N ASP A 120 -4.80 -12.42 1.17
CA ASP A 120 -4.43 -12.68 2.56
C ASP A 120 -3.01 -13.22 2.59
N PHE A 121 -2.08 -12.48 3.18
CA PHE A 121 -0.66 -12.80 3.22
C PHE A 121 -0.11 -12.79 4.65
N GLN A 122 0.85 -13.66 4.89
CA GLN A 122 1.65 -13.75 6.11
C GLN A 122 3.13 -13.53 5.77
N PHE A 123 3.83 -12.80 6.63
CA PHE A 123 5.20 -12.38 6.40
C PHE A 123 6.11 -12.80 7.57
N TYR A 124 7.35 -13.13 7.25
CA TYR A 124 8.37 -13.41 8.26
C TYR A 124 8.80 -12.11 8.95
N ASN A 125 8.69 -12.07 10.28
CA ASN A 125 9.07 -10.92 11.09
C ASN A 125 10.44 -11.14 11.73
N HIS A 126 11.52 -10.82 11.02
CA HIS A 126 12.88 -10.98 11.57
C HIS A 126 13.18 -10.02 12.74
N LEU A 127 12.42 -8.93 12.90
CA LEU A 127 12.58 -8.01 14.03
C LEU A 127 11.94 -8.55 15.33
N ALA A 128 10.86 -9.30 15.20
CA ALA A 128 10.17 -9.93 16.33
C ALA A 128 9.53 -11.26 15.88
N PRO A 129 10.29 -12.38 15.82
CA PRO A 129 9.84 -13.63 15.21
C PRO A 129 8.58 -14.25 15.83
N LYS A 130 8.25 -13.89 17.08
CA LYS A 130 7.05 -14.35 17.78
C LYS A 130 5.80 -13.52 17.46
N THR A 131 5.96 -12.37 16.82
CA THR A 131 4.87 -11.49 16.42
C THR A 131 4.60 -11.71 14.93
N PRO A 132 3.50 -12.37 14.55
CA PRO A 132 3.20 -12.61 13.14
C PRO A 132 3.02 -11.28 12.43
N LEU A 133 3.41 -11.19 11.15
CA LEU A 133 3.02 -10.07 10.29
C LEU A 133 2.03 -10.58 9.25
N TYR A 134 0.94 -9.85 9.04
CA TYR A 134 -0.07 -10.18 8.04
C TYR A 134 -0.57 -8.94 7.31
N TRP A 135 -1.06 -9.15 6.10
CA TRP A 135 -1.80 -8.14 5.35
C TRP A 135 -2.88 -8.83 4.53
N LYS A 136 -4.13 -8.44 4.76
CA LYS A 136 -5.29 -8.96 4.01
C LYS A 136 -6.22 -7.85 3.57
N GLY A 137 -6.89 -8.03 2.44
CA GLY A 137 -7.74 -6.98 1.91
C GLY A 137 -8.26 -7.22 0.51
N LYS A 138 -8.76 -6.14 -0.08
CA LYS A 138 -9.32 -6.07 -1.43
C LYS A 138 -8.67 -4.91 -2.18
N ILE A 139 -8.33 -5.13 -3.45
CA ILE A 139 -7.77 -4.12 -4.36
C ILE A 139 -8.73 -3.93 -5.52
N PHE A 140 -8.91 -2.69 -5.94
CA PHE A 140 -9.59 -2.31 -7.17
C PHE A 140 -8.86 -1.12 -7.79
N THR A 141 -7.97 -1.37 -8.75
CA THR A 141 -7.21 -0.31 -9.42
C THR A 141 -7.01 -0.61 -10.90
N ARG A 142 -6.93 0.43 -11.72
CA ARG A 142 -6.46 0.29 -13.11
C ARG A 142 -4.98 -0.07 -13.12
N ILE A 143 -4.58 -0.87 -14.10
CA ILE A 143 -3.20 -1.23 -14.39
C ILE A 143 -2.71 -0.25 -15.46
N VAL A 144 -1.68 0.52 -15.14
CA VAL A 144 -1.09 1.52 -16.05
C VAL A 144 0.19 0.94 -16.63
N SER A 145 0.33 0.94 -17.96
CA SER A 145 1.59 0.56 -18.60
C SER A 145 2.62 1.65 -18.34
N ILE A 146 3.84 1.25 -18.00
CA ILE A 146 4.99 2.14 -17.93
C ILE A 146 6.06 1.60 -18.88
N ASP A 147 6.58 2.49 -19.72
CA ASP A 147 7.67 2.20 -20.65
C ASP A 147 9.02 2.19 -19.91
#